data_AF-A0A2A3JGH3-F1
#
_entry.id   AF-A0A2A3JGH3-F1
#
_cell.length_a   1.000
_cell.length_b   1.000
_cell.length_c   1.000
_cell.angle_alpha   90.00
_cell.angle_beta   90.00
_cell.angle_gamma   90.00
#
_symmetry.space_group_name_H-M   'P 1'
#
loop_
_entity.id
_entity.type
_entity.pdbx_description
1 polymer ?
#
loop_
_entity_poly.entity_id
_entity_poly.type
_entity_poly.pdbx_seq_one_letter_code
_entity_poly.pdbx_strand_id
1 'polypeptide(L)'
;MIDFDHDTGLAQDAVKAARRRRLDVPADIDAAAAMWQTVMTAAHMAVPERPTVDDIPATAEQLAAAIEERAHQHRIALAHQQVGTDFMEPVARKYNQLVKERVPGWILALQPEFNGLVKALAAQSKKLPAQLDTHALDWNDPKTTAAWEKAESAAHQLDQLVNDRKAMARAIGGDGSKDNELFAVAKLPDPTVDGVLDNLMRDQVGPALREWRDLKGQPVSRWLYLARSPHITLQLATPGEARERAASLDRWRDGIAAMHAGHSRNQAVAAVRQALAA
;
A
#
# COMPACT_ATOMS: atom_id res chain seq x y z
N MET A 1 -19.82 16.72 -0.71
CA MET A 1 -19.05 15.47 -0.87
C MET A 1 -18.04 15.78 -1.95
N ILE A 2 -16.78 16.03 -1.58
CA ILE A 2 -15.73 16.34 -2.55
C ILE A 2 -15.40 15.03 -3.25
N ASP A 3 -15.65 14.96 -4.55
CA ASP A 3 -15.43 13.78 -5.36
C ASP A 3 -13.92 13.60 -5.54
N PHE A 4 -13.35 12.47 -5.11
CA PHE A 4 -11.89 12.24 -5.13
C PHE A 4 -11.40 11.69 -6.48
N ASP A 5 -12.29 11.54 -7.48
CA ASP A 5 -12.01 10.85 -8.74
C ASP A 5 -11.07 11.61 -9.71
N HIS A 6 -10.69 12.85 -9.38
CA HIS A 6 -9.74 13.67 -10.16
C HIS A 6 -8.30 13.70 -9.62
N ASP A 7 -8.02 13.14 -8.43
CA ASP A 7 -6.64 13.01 -7.95
C ASP A 7 -5.95 11.80 -8.62
N THR A 8 -4.83 12.05 -9.30
CA THR A 8 -4.04 11.00 -9.99
C THR A 8 -2.90 10.46 -9.14
N GLY A 9 -2.65 10.99 -7.94
CA GLY A 9 -1.51 10.63 -7.10
C GLY A 9 -1.43 9.14 -6.76
N LEU A 10 -2.57 8.52 -6.40
CA LEU A 10 -2.63 7.09 -6.09
C LEU A 10 -2.33 6.22 -7.32
N ALA A 11 -2.84 6.61 -8.48
CA ALA A 11 -2.59 5.90 -9.74
C ALA A 11 -1.11 6.02 -10.16
N GLN A 12 -0.52 7.21 -10.01
CA GLN A 12 0.91 7.43 -10.26
C GLN A 12 1.79 6.57 -9.34
N ASP A 13 1.46 6.48 -8.06
CA ASP A 13 2.21 5.67 -7.10
C ASP A 13 2.09 4.16 -7.39
N ALA A 14 0.92 3.70 -7.82
CA ALA A 14 0.73 2.33 -8.29
C ALA A 14 1.58 2.02 -9.54
N VAL A 15 1.61 2.92 -10.53
CA VAL A 15 2.45 2.77 -11.73
C VAL A 15 3.94 2.78 -11.38
N LYS A 16 4.38 3.65 -10.47
CA LYS A 16 5.77 3.66 -9.96
C LYS A 16 6.12 2.34 -9.29
N ALA A 17 5.23 1.80 -8.47
CA ALA A 17 5.41 0.51 -7.81
C ALA A 17 5.49 -0.65 -8.82
N ALA A 18 4.62 -0.66 -9.84
CA ALA A 18 4.65 -1.66 -10.92
C ALA A 18 5.97 -1.63 -11.69
N ARG A 19 6.43 -0.44 -12.09
CA ARG A 19 7.70 -0.26 -12.79
C ARG A 19 8.91 -0.67 -11.95
N ARG A 20 8.94 -0.33 -10.65
CA ARG A 20 10.00 -0.78 -9.72
C ARG A 20 10.11 -2.30 -9.68
N ARG A 21 8.98 -3.00 -9.75
CA ARG A 21 8.89 -4.48 -9.78
C ARG A 21 9.00 -5.08 -11.18
N ARG A 22 9.28 -4.26 -12.20
CA ARG A 22 9.37 -4.67 -13.61
C ARG A 22 8.12 -5.39 -14.10
N LEU A 23 6.95 -5.01 -13.58
CA LEU A 23 5.66 -5.47 -14.07
C LEU A 23 5.32 -4.73 -15.36
N ASP A 24 4.56 -5.40 -16.23
CA ASP A 24 4.11 -4.81 -17.50
C ASP A 24 3.19 -3.61 -17.25
N VAL A 25 3.59 -2.44 -17.75
CA VAL A 25 2.78 -1.22 -17.74
C VAL A 25 2.38 -0.92 -19.18
N PRO A 26 1.10 -1.16 -19.55
CA PRO A 26 0.61 -0.93 -20.89
C PRO A 26 0.82 0.51 -21.39
N ALA A 27 1.09 0.66 -22.69
CA ALA A 27 1.39 1.95 -23.30
C ALA A 27 0.22 2.95 -23.28
N ASP A 28 -1.01 2.47 -23.12
CA ASP A 28 -2.20 3.32 -22.96
C ASP A 28 -2.21 4.09 -21.62
N ILE A 29 -1.69 3.50 -20.55
CA ILE A 29 -1.46 4.16 -19.26
C ILE A 29 -0.42 5.27 -19.43
N ASP A 30 0.65 5.02 -20.16
CA ASP A 30 1.70 6.01 -20.42
C ASP A 30 1.19 7.16 -21.29
N ALA A 31 0.39 6.85 -22.31
CA ALA A 31 -0.27 7.85 -23.14
C ALA A 31 -1.24 8.71 -22.31
N ALA A 32 -2.03 8.11 -21.43
CA ALA A 32 -2.94 8.84 -20.53
C ALA A 32 -2.18 9.70 -19.51
N ALA A 33 -1.04 9.22 -18.99
CA ALA A 33 -0.16 10.02 -18.13
C ALA A 33 0.43 11.22 -18.89
N ALA A 34 0.83 11.05 -20.15
CA ALA A 34 1.31 12.15 -20.99
C ALA A 34 0.20 13.18 -21.27
N MET A 35 -1.03 12.73 -21.56
CA MET A 35 -2.19 13.61 -21.70
C MET A 35 -2.42 14.44 -20.42
N TRP A 36 -2.34 13.79 -19.24
CA TRP A 36 -2.47 14.48 -17.97
C TRP A 36 -1.41 15.57 -17.79
N GLN A 37 -0.15 15.31 -18.14
CA GLN A 37 0.92 16.32 -18.08
C GLN A 37 0.67 17.50 -19.03
N THR A 38 0.18 17.23 -20.26
CA THR A 38 -0.20 18.28 -21.21
C THR A 38 -1.32 19.16 -20.66
N VAL A 39 -2.35 18.54 -20.09
CA VAL A 39 -3.47 19.26 -19.45
C VAL A 39 -2.99 20.11 -18.29
N MET A 40 -2.17 19.55 -17.40
CA MET A 40 -1.63 20.28 -16.25
C MET A 40 -0.75 21.46 -16.68
N THR A 41 0.05 21.29 -17.74
CA THR A 41 0.88 22.37 -18.30
C THR A 41 0.02 23.50 -18.88
N ALA A 42 -1.05 23.16 -19.61
CA ALA A 42 -1.99 24.15 -20.14
C ALA A 42 -2.76 24.87 -19.02
N ALA A 43 -3.29 24.13 -18.05
CA ALA A 43 -4.04 24.65 -16.91
C ALA A 43 -3.21 25.57 -15.99
N HIS A 44 -1.88 25.39 -15.98
CA HIS A 44 -0.94 26.20 -15.18
C HIS A 44 -0.04 27.08 -16.05
N MET A 45 -0.45 27.38 -17.30
CA MET A 45 0.32 28.26 -18.17
C MET A 45 0.52 29.62 -17.49
N ALA A 46 1.78 30.04 -17.34
CA ALA A 46 2.10 31.29 -16.65
C ALA A 46 1.60 32.49 -17.46
N VAL A 47 0.91 33.40 -16.77
CA VAL A 47 0.58 34.72 -17.32
C VAL A 47 1.86 35.57 -17.33
N PRO A 48 2.10 36.43 -18.34
CA PRO A 48 3.24 37.34 -18.33
C PRO A 48 3.33 38.14 -17.03
N GLU A 49 4.54 38.25 -16.48
CA GLU A 49 4.78 39.02 -15.27
C GLU A 49 4.45 40.51 -15.47
N ARG A 50 4.15 41.22 -14.37
CA ARG A 50 3.91 42.66 -14.44
C ARG A 50 5.20 43.36 -14.92
N PRO A 51 5.10 44.28 -15.88
CA PRO A 51 6.27 45.04 -16.34
C PRO A 51 6.86 45.86 -15.20
N THR A 52 8.18 45.98 -15.20
CA THR A 52 8.98 46.81 -14.32
C THR A 52 9.40 48.10 -15.03
N VAL A 53 10.11 48.98 -14.33
CA VAL A 53 10.61 50.24 -14.91
C VAL A 53 11.55 49.97 -16.09
N ASP A 54 12.31 48.87 -16.05
CA ASP A 54 13.27 48.49 -17.09
C ASP A 54 12.60 47.97 -18.37
N ASP A 55 11.32 47.60 -18.30
CA ASP A 55 10.52 47.13 -19.44
C ASP A 55 9.88 48.27 -20.24
N ILE A 56 10.00 49.53 -19.81
CA ILE A 56 9.34 50.68 -20.46
C ILE A 56 10.18 51.14 -21.66
N PRO A 57 9.67 51.02 -22.91
CA PRO A 57 10.42 51.43 -24.09
C PRO A 57 10.50 52.96 -24.24
N ALA A 58 11.43 53.42 -25.08
CA ALA A 58 11.79 54.83 -25.20
C ALA A 58 10.75 55.71 -25.93
N THR A 59 9.81 55.10 -26.66
CA THR A 59 8.84 55.82 -27.52
C THR A 59 7.41 55.33 -27.30
N ALA A 60 6.44 56.20 -27.61
CA ALA A 60 5.03 55.90 -27.47
C ALA A 60 4.57 54.78 -28.42
N GLU A 61 5.11 54.74 -29.63
CA GLU A 61 4.82 53.71 -30.63
C GLU A 61 5.32 52.34 -30.17
N GLN A 62 6.52 52.27 -29.60
CA GLN A 62 7.05 51.03 -29.04
C GLN A 62 6.27 50.58 -27.80
N LEU A 63 5.82 51.53 -26.95
CA LEU A 63 4.97 51.23 -25.80
C LEU A 63 3.62 50.65 -26.23
N ALA A 64 2.99 51.22 -27.27
CA ALA A 64 1.74 50.71 -27.82
C ALA A 64 1.89 49.26 -28.31
N ALA A 65 2.95 48.96 -29.07
CA ALA A 65 3.25 47.61 -29.54
C ALA A 65 3.53 46.63 -28.39
N ALA A 66 4.29 47.05 -27.36
CA ALA A 66 4.59 46.23 -26.19
C ALA A 66 3.33 45.91 -25.36
N ILE A 67 2.42 46.87 -25.21
CA ILE A 67 1.12 46.67 -24.56
C ILE A 67 0.27 45.67 -25.35
N GLU A 68 0.21 45.83 -26.67
CA GLU A 68 -0.58 44.95 -27.54
C GLU A 68 -0.09 43.49 -27.47
N GLU A 69 1.23 43.29 -27.57
CA GLU A 69 1.84 41.96 -27.47
C GLU A 69 1.59 41.34 -26.09
N ARG A 70 1.83 42.08 -24.99
CA ARG A 70 1.56 41.57 -23.64
C ARG A 70 0.08 41.25 -23.43
N ALA A 71 -0.83 42.07 -23.94
CA ALA A 71 -2.26 41.81 -23.89
C ALA A 71 -2.65 40.56 -24.71
N HIS A 72 -1.98 40.30 -25.83
CA HIS A 72 -2.13 39.07 -26.59
C HIS A 72 -1.67 37.84 -25.79
N GLN A 73 -0.46 37.87 -25.23
CA GLN A 73 0.08 36.78 -24.40
C GLN A 73 -0.79 36.50 -23.17
N HIS A 74 -1.28 37.55 -22.51
CA HIS A 74 -2.18 37.42 -21.36
C HIS A 74 -3.52 36.77 -21.74
N ARG A 75 -4.06 37.09 -22.93
CA ARG A 75 -5.29 36.44 -23.45
C ARG A 75 -5.05 34.96 -23.75
N ILE A 76 -3.92 34.63 -24.38
CA ILE A 76 -3.53 33.25 -24.66
C ILE A 76 -3.41 32.45 -23.36
N ALA A 77 -2.64 32.94 -22.39
CA ALA A 77 -2.44 32.26 -21.12
C ALA A 77 -3.77 32.00 -20.39
N LEU A 78 -4.65 33.01 -20.30
CA LEU A 78 -5.97 32.83 -19.69
C LEU A 78 -6.84 31.82 -20.44
N ALA A 79 -6.82 31.83 -21.77
CA ALA A 79 -7.56 30.86 -22.58
C ALA A 79 -7.04 29.43 -22.36
N HIS A 80 -5.72 29.23 -22.30
CA HIS A 80 -5.12 27.94 -21.98
C HIS A 80 -5.47 27.45 -20.57
N GLN A 81 -5.46 28.35 -19.58
CA GLN A 81 -5.86 28.01 -18.21
C GLN A 81 -7.33 27.56 -18.15
N GLN A 82 -8.23 28.31 -18.79
CA GLN A 82 -9.67 27.98 -18.84
C GLN A 82 -9.91 26.64 -19.54
N VAL A 83 -9.47 26.51 -20.79
CA VAL A 83 -9.68 25.29 -21.58
C VAL A 83 -8.95 24.09 -20.96
N GLY A 84 -7.74 24.28 -20.43
CA GLY A 84 -6.99 23.23 -19.77
C GLY A 84 -7.72 22.67 -18.54
N THR A 85 -8.36 23.53 -17.75
CA THR A 85 -9.14 23.11 -16.58
C THR A 85 -10.30 22.18 -16.96
N ASP A 86 -10.96 22.44 -18.10
CA ASP A 86 -12.07 21.60 -18.59
C ASP A 86 -11.65 20.15 -18.91
N PHE A 87 -10.37 19.93 -19.23
CA PHE A 87 -9.81 18.60 -19.53
C PHE A 87 -9.23 17.88 -18.32
N MET A 88 -9.09 18.53 -17.16
CA MET A 88 -8.48 17.90 -15.98
C MET A 88 -9.25 16.66 -15.54
N GLU A 89 -10.54 16.81 -15.24
CA GLU A 89 -11.34 15.70 -14.71
C GLU A 89 -11.45 14.53 -15.71
N PRO A 90 -11.79 14.71 -17.00
CA PRO A 90 -11.90 13.60 -17.95
C PRO A 90 -10.60 12.81 -18.12
N VAL A 91 -9.46 13.51 -18.17
CA VAL A 91 -8.15 12.86 -18.36
C VAL A 91 -7.69 12.16 -17.07
N ALA A 92 -7.89 12.78 -15.90
CA ALA A 92 -7.61 12.15 -14.61
C ALA A 92 -8.44 10.86 -14.44
N ARG A 93 -9.75 10.94 -14.72
CA ARG A 93 -10.65 9.78 -14.63
C ARG A 93 -10.23 8.66 -15.57
N LYS A 94 -9.88 8.99 -16.82
CA LYS A 94 -9.36 8.01 -17.79
C LYS A 94 -8.08 7.33 -17.28
N TYR A 95 -7.11 8.11 -16.79
CA TYR A 95 -5.86 7.57 -16.25
C TYR A 95 -6.10 6.66 -15.04
N ASN A 96 -6.89 7.13 -14.08
CA ASN A 96 -7.25 6.39 -12.87
C ASN A 96 -7.96 5.07 -13.20
N GLN A 97 -8.89 5.09 -14.15
CA GLN A 97 -9.61 3.89 -14.58
C GLN A 97 -8.68 2.86 -15.23
N LEU A 98 -7.80 3.28 -16.16
CA LEU A 98 -6.83 2.38 -16.80
C LEU A 98 -5.91 1.72 -15.76
N VAL A 99 -5.42 2.48 -14.79
CA VAL A 99 -4.57 1.94 -13.72
C VAL A 99 -5.36 0.98 -12.84
N LYS A 100 -6.59 1.34 -12.44
CA LYS A 100 -7.47 0.52 -11.61
C LYS A 100 -7.75 -0.85 -12.23
N GLU A 101 -7.91 -0.92 -13.54
CA GLU A 101 -8.11 -2.17 -14.28
C GLU A 101 -6.89 -3.09 -14.27
N ARG A 102 -5.67 -2.55 -14.20
CA ARG A 102 -4.42 -3.33 -14.22
C ARG A 102 -3.93 -3.78 -12.84
N VAL A 103 -4.22 -3.01 -11.79
CA VAL A 103 -3.77 -3.28 -10.42
C VAL A 103 -4.03 -4.72 -9.96
N PRO A 104 -5.20 -5.34 -10.18
CA PRO A 104 -5.42 -6.72 -9.74
C PRO A 104 -4.39 -7.71 -10.30
N GLY A 105 -4.06 -7.58 -11.59
CA GLY A 105 -3.05 -8.40 -12.25
C GLY A 105 -1.65 -8.14 -11.70
N TRP A 106 -1.30 -6.88 -11.43
CA TRP A 106 -0.02 -6.53 -10.83
C TRP A 106 0.15 -7.13 -9.42
N ILE A 107 -0.86 -7.04 -8.56
CA ILE A 107 -0.82 -7.62 -7.22
C ILE A 107 -0.64 -9.14 -7.28
N LEU A 108 -1.33 -9.82 -8.19
CA LEU A 108 -1.17 -11.27 -8.39
C LEU A 108 0.24 -11.64 -8.88
N ALA A 109 0.82 -10.82 -9.75
CA ALA A 109 2.17 -11.03 -10.28
C ALA A 109 3.28 -10.90 -9.22
N LEU A 110 3.01 -10.30 -8.05
CA LEU A 110 3.97 -10.21 -6.93
C LEU A 110 4.10 -11.52 -6.13
N GLN A 111 3.16 -12.46 -6.27
CA GLN A 111 3.11 -13.70 -5.49
C GLN A 111 4.39 -14.55 -5.61
N PRO A 112 4.96 -14.79 -6.81
CA PRO A 112 6.15 -15.63 -6.93
C PRO A 112 7.36 -15.04 -6.22
N GLU A 113 7.57 -13.72 -6.34
CA GLU A 113 8.66 -13.01 -5.66
C GLU A 113 8.48 -13.08 -4.14
N PHE A 114 7.28 -12.78 -3.63
CA PHE A 114 6.96 -12.87 -2.21
C PHE A 114 7.22 -14.29 -1.66
N ASN A 115 6.72 -15.33 -2.34
CA ASN A 115 6.90 -16.71 -1.92
C ASN A 115 8.39 -17.13 -1.92
N GLY A 116 9.17 -16.65 -2.90
CA GLY A 116 10.61 -16.86 -2.95
C GLY A 116 11.34 -16.25 -1.75
N LEU A 117 10.99 -15.00 -1.40
CA LEU A 117 11.56 -14.28 -0.27
C LEU A 117 11.18 -14.92 1.07
N VAL A 118 9.90 -15.29 1.25
CA VAL A 118 9.43 -16.01 2.46
C VAL A 118 10.17 -17.34 2.61
N LYS A 119 10.38 -18.09 1.52
CA LYS A 119 11.15 -19.34 1.55
C LYS A 119 12.61 -19.10 1.94
N ALA A 120 13.25 -18.05 1.41
CA ALA A 120 14.61 -17.69 1.75
C ALA A 120 14.75 -17.31 3.23
N LEU A 121 13.80 -16.53 3.75
CA LEU A 121 13.70 -16.12 5.14
C LEU A 121 13.47 -17.31 6.08
N ALA A 122 12.52 -18.20 5.75
CA ALA A 122 12.24 -19.41 6.52
C ALA A 122 13.44 -20.38 6.55
N ALA A 123 14.28 -20.39 5.52
CA ALA A 123 15.52 -21.16 5.52
C ALA A 123 16.58 -20.58 6.47
N GLN A 124 16.63 -19.25 6.64
CA GLN A 124 17.55 -18.62 7.61
C GLN A 124 17.01 -18.67 9.03
N SER A 125 15.69 -18.58 9.22
CA SER A 125 15.06 -18.62 10.55
C SER A 125 15.38 -19.91 11.31
N LYS A 126 15.59 -21.04 10.60
CA LYS A 126 16.01 -22.33 11.16
C LYS A 126 17.48 -22.38 11.61
N LYS A 127 18.32 -21.47 11.12
CA LYS A 127 19.76 -21.40 11.45
C LYS A 127 20.07 -20.41 12.56
N LEU A 128 19.17 -19.46 12.78
CA LEU A 128 19.28 -18.45 13.83
C LEU A 128 18.73 -19.00 15.16
N PRO A 129 19.24 -18.53 16.32
CA PRO A 129 18.72 -18.92 17.62
C PRO A 129 17.27 -18.49 17.82
N ALA A 130 16.57 -19.13 18.77
CA ALA A 130 15.17 -18.85 19.07
C ALA A 130 14.95 -17.39 19.52
N GLN A 131 15.88 -16.87 20.34
CA GLN A 131 15.90 -15.47 20.72
C GLN A 131 16.55 -14.64 19.62
N LEU A 132 15.81 -13.67 19.07
CA LEU A 132 16.22 -12.81 17.95
C LEU A 132 16.66 -11.41 18.41
N ASP A 133 16.86 -11.22 19.71
CA ASP A 133 17.40 -9.98 20.24
C ASP A 133 18.82 -9.76 19.70
N THR A 134 18.97 -8.71 18.90
CA THR A 134 20.23 -8.33 18.25
C THR A 134 21.36 -8.10 19.25
N HIS A 135 21.04 -7.74 20.50
CA HIS A 135 22.05 -7.55 21.55
C HIS A 135 22.53 -8.88 22.16
N ALA A 136 21.77 -9.95 22.02
CA ALA A 136 22.08 -11.27 22.55
C ALA A 136 22.66 -12.24 21.50
N LEU A 137 22.71 -11.83 20.22
CA LEU A 137 23.28 -12.64 19.15
C LEU A 137 24.82 -12.66 19.24
N ASP A 138 25.39 -13.85 19.03
CA ASP A 138 26.83 -14.00 18.88
C ASP A 138 27.27 -13.60 17.46
N TRP A 139 27.66 -12.34 17.31
CA TRP A 139 28.14 -11.77 16.06
C TRP A 139 29.51 -12.29 15.62
N ASN A 140 30.23 -13.00 16.51
CA ASN A 140 31.50 -13.63 16.17
C ASN A 140 31.32 -15.01 15.53
N ASP A 141 30.14 -15.62 15.62
CA ASP A 141 29.82 -16.86 14.92
C ASP A 141 29.49 -16.58 13.45
N PRO A 142 30.33 -17.03 12.49
CA PRO A 142 30.09 -16.81 11.07
C PRO A 142 28.78 -17.41 10.57
N LYS A 143 28.26 -18.46 11.22
CA LYS A 143 26.97 -19.07 10.84
C LYS A 143 25.80 -18.16 11.19
N THR A 144 25.85 -17.54 12.36
CA THR A 144 24.86 -16.57 12.82
C THR A 144 24.89 -15.31 11.96
N THR A 145 26.07 -14.72 11.77
CA THR A 145 26.23 -13.50 10.97
C THR A 145 25.80 -13.71 9.52
N ALA A 146 26.26 -14.77 8.85
CA ALA A 146 25.89 -15.03 7.44
C ALA A 146 24.40 -15.37 7.26
N ALA A 147 23.76 -16.02 8.25
CA ALA A 147 22.32 -16.27 8.22
C ALA A 147 21.52 -14.98 8.44
N TRP A 148 21.99 -14.11 9.32
CA TRP A 148 21.38 -12.81 9.58
C TRP A 148 21.43 -11.89 8.35
N GLU A 149 22.59 -11.73 7.72
CA GLU A 149 22.76 -10.90 6.51
C GLU A 149 21.81 -11.34 5.37
N LYS A 150 21.65 -12.66 5.19
CA LYS A 150 20.71 -13.21 4.19
C LYS A 150 19.26 -12.96 4.57
N ALA A 151 18.93 -13.05 5.86
CA ALA A 151 17.59 -12.73 6.35
C ALA A 151 17.30 -11.23 6.21
N GLU A 152 18.27 -10.36 6.45
CA GLU A 152 18.17 -8.91 6.29
C GLU A 152 17.88 -8.52 4.85
N SER A 153 18.64 -9.06 3.89
CA SER A 153 18.38 -8.83 2.47
C SER A 153 16.96 -9.24 2.05
N ALA A 154 16.48 -10.39 2.54
CA ALA A 154 15.13 -10.87 2.25
C ALA A 154 14.05 -10.03 2.93
N ALA A 155 14.24 -9.65 4.20
CA ALA A 155 13.31 -8.85 4.99
C ALA A 155 13.10 -7.45 4.39
N HIS A 156 14.17 -6.78 3.96
CA HIS A 156 14.05 -5.48 3.30
C HIS A 156 13.34 -5.55 1.95
N GLN A 157 13.61 -6.59 1.17
CA GLN A 157 12.90 -6.82 -0.10
C GLN A 157 11.41 -7.11 0.14
N LEU A 158 11.07 -7.87 1.19
CA LEU A 158 9.70 -8.11 1.61
C LEU A 158 9.00 -6.81 2.03
N ASP A 159 9.61 -5.99 2.87
CA ASP A 159 9.04 -4.69 3.27
C ASP A 159 8.77 -3.79 2.06
N GLN A 160 9.72 -3.71 1.13
CA GLN A 160 9.54 -2.94 -0.09
C GLN A 160 8.40 -3.53 -0.95
N LEU A 161 8.28 -4.85 -1.04
CA LEU A 161 7.25 -5.51 -1.83
C LEU A 161 5.86 -5.25 -1.24
N VAL A 162 5.74 -5.31 0.08
CA VAL A 162 4.50 -5.03 0.81
C VAL A 162 4.08 -3.58 0.65
N ASN A 163 5.03 -2.64 0.70
CA ASN A 163 4.78 -1.24 0.42
C ASN A 163 4.33 -1.00 -1.03
N ASP A 164 4.93 -1.71 -1.99
CA ASP A 164 4.54 -1.65 -3.41
C ASP A 164 3.13 -2.17 -3.62
N ARG A 165 2.80 -3.32 -3.04
CA ARG A 165 1.47 -3.90 -3.06
C ARG A 165 0.44 -2.98 -2.39
N LYS A 166 0.80 -2.31 -1.30
CA LYS A 166 -0.05 -1.30 -0.63
C LYS A 166 -0.30 -0.07 -1.50
N ALA A 167 0.71 0.43 -2.21
CA ALA A 167 0.55 1.53 -3.16
C ALA A 167 -0.40 1.14 -4.31
N MET A 168 -0.23 -0.06 -4.88
CA MET A 168 -1.14 -0.61 -5.88
C MET A 168 -2.57 -0.74 -5.34
N ALA A 169 -2.76 -1.34 -4.16
CA ALA A 169 -4.08 -1.54 -3.56
C ALA A 169 -4.82 -0.21 -3.30
N ARG A 170 -4.12 0.85 -2.91
CA ARG A 170 -4.72 2.19 -2.70
C ARG A 170 -5.36 2.75 -3.98
N ALA A 171 -4.81 2.48 -5.15
CA ALA A 171 -5.37 2.93 -6.43
C ALA A 171 -6.73 2.30 -6.76
N ILE A 172 -7.13 1.21 -6.08
CA ILE A 172 -8.43 0.55 -6.26
C ILE A 172 -9.37 0.71 -5.04
N GLY A 173 -9.11 1.69 -4.17
CA GLY A 173 -9.89 1.95 -2.96
C GLY A 173 -9.25 1.43 -1.66
N GLY A 174 -8.08 0.82 -1.75
CA GLY A 174 -7.29 0.36 -0.60
C GLY A 174 -7.84 -0.88 0.11
N ASP A 175 -7.02 -1.44 0.99
CA ASP A 175 -7.40 -2.63 1.77
C ASP A 175 -8.35 -2.31 2.94
N GLY A 176 -8.38 -1.05 3.39
CA GLY A 176 -9.19 -0.57 4.52
C GLY A 176 -8.70 -1.05 5.89
N SER A 177 -8.86 -0.23 6.96
CA SER A 177 -8.47 -0.41 8.38
C SER A 177 -7.02 -0.01 8.81
N LYS A 178 -6.72 -0.17 10.10
CA LYS A 178 -5.48 0.25 10.80
C LYS A 178 -4.35 -0.80 10.77
N ASP A 179 -4.67 -2.09 10.55
CA ASP A 179 -3.72 -3.23 10.63
C ASP A 179 -3.41 -3.88 9.26
N ASN A 180 -3.62 -3.13 8.16
CA ASN A 180 -3.63 -3.69 6.78
C ASN A 180 -2.29 -4.24 6.35
N GLU A 181 -1.19 -3.72 6.90
CA GLU A 181 0.15 -4.20 6.58
C GLU A 181 0.35 -5.64 7.01
N LEU A 182 -0.20 -6.02 8.18
CA LEU A 182 -0.16 -7.41 8.61
C LEU A 182 -1.07 -8.27 7.74
N PHE A 183 -2.34 -7.88 7.55
CA PHE A 183 -3.28 -8.68 6.77
C PHE A 183 -2.92 -8.77 5.29
N ALA A 184 -2.12 -7.83 4.78
CA ALA A 184 -1.53 -7.92 3.45
C ALA A 184 -0.52 -9.07 3.31
N VAL A 185 0.01 -9.63 4.41
CA VAL A 185 1.11 -10.61 4.37
C VAL A 185 0.88 -11.85 5.21
N ALA A 186 -0.10 -11.81 6.11
CA ALA A 186 -0.41 -12.87 7.05
C ALA A 186 -1.86 -13.30 6.90
N LYS A 187 -2.06 -14.60 6.72
CA LYS A 187 -3.35 -15.27 6.84
C LYS A 187 -3.45 -15.93 8.21
N LEU A 188 -4.43 -15.50 8.98
CA LEU A 188 -4.77 -16.08 10.28
C LEU A 188 -5.59 -17.37 10.07
N PRO A 189 -5.60 -18.30 11.03
CA PRO A 189 -6.52 -19.43 11.01
C PRO A 189 -7.95 -18.91 11.06
N ASP A 190 -8.84 -19.59 10.33
CA ASP A 190 -10.26 -19.27 10.37
C ASP A 190 -10.83 -19.55 11.77
N PRO A 191 -11.78 -18.73 12.26
CA PRO A 191 -12.39 -18.93 13.55
C PRO A 191 -13.20 -20.23 13.57
N THR A 192 -12.90 -21.08 14.54
CA THR A 192 -13.64 -22.31 14.81
C THR A 192 -14.16 -22.30 16.24
N VAL A 193 -15.22 -23.07 16.51
CA VAL A 193 -15.78 -23.19 17.86
C VAL A 193 -14.71 -23.67 18.83
N ASP A 194 -13.97 -24.72 18.47
CA ASP A 194 -12.91 -25.29 19.31
C ASP A 194 -11.77 -24.28 19.50
N GLY A 195 -11.33 -23.61 18.43
CA GLY A 195 -10.29 -22.58 18.53
C GLY A 195 -10.65 -21.41 19.45
N VAL A 196 -11.92 -21.00 19.49
CA VAL A 196 -12.41 -19.97 20.43
C VAL A 196 -12.40 -20.50 21.86
N LEU A 197 -12.97 -21.68 22.09
CA LEU A 197 -13.06 -22.28 23.43
C LEU A 197 -11.70 -22.62 24.03
N ASP A 198 -10.76 -23.05 23.19
CA ASP A 198 -9.39 -23.39 23.57
C ASP A 198 -8.48 -22.15 23.66
N ASN A 199 -9.05 -20.94 23.52
CA ASN A 199 -8.34 -19.66 23.63
C ASN A 199 -7.17 -19.51 22.64
N LEU A 200 -7.25 -20.12 21.45
CA LEU A 200 -6.20 -20.08 20.42
C LEU A 200 -5.73 -18.64 20.11
N MET A 201 -6.67 -17.71 20.02
CA MET A 201 -6.37 -16.30 19.79
C MET A 201 -5.65 -15.63 20.95
N ARG A 202 -5.96 -15.98 22.20
CA ARG A 202 -5.33 -15.37 23.37
C ARG A 202 -3.93 -15.91 23.59
N ASP A 203 -3.77 -17.22 23.44
CA ASP A 203 -2.58 -17.94 23.90
C ASP A 203 -1.53 -18.12 22.79
N GLN A 204 -1.95 -18.13 21.52
CA GLN A 204 -1.07 -18.48 20.40
C GLN A 204 -1.00 -17.38 19.32
N VAL A 205 -2.14 -16.96 18.77
CA VAL A 205 -2.15 -15.99 17.66
C VAL A 205 -1.91 -14.56 18.15
N GLY A 206 -2.62 -14.12 19.19
CA GLY A 206 -2.56 -12.76 19.74
C GLY A 206 -1.16 -12.29 20.17
N PRO A 207 -0.35 -13.11 20.87
CA PRO A 207 1.04 -12.79 21.15
C PRO A 207 1.84 -12.53 19.88
N ALA A 208 1.67 -13.34 18.84
CA ALA A 208 2.38 -13.14 17.58
C ALA A 208 1.97 -11.86 16.84
N LEU A 209 0.69 -11.48 16.92
CA LEU A 209 0.20 -10.20 16.40
C LEU A 209 0.77 -8.99 17.16
N ARG A 210 0.98 -9.14 18.47
CA ARG A 210 1.56 -8.09 19.31
C ARG A 210 3.04 -7.92 18.97
N GLU A 211 3.80 -9.01 18.97
CA GLU A 211 5.22 -9.01 18.64
C GLU A 211 5.50 -8.39 17.26
N TRP A 212 4.70 -8.72 16.26
CA TRP A 212 4.80 -8.11 14.92
C TRP A 212 4.67 -6.59 14.93
N ARG A 213 3.83 -6.03 15.81
CA ARG A 213 3.63 -4.59 15.94
C ARG A 213 4.76 -3.94 16.73
N ASP A 214 5.21 -4.59 17.79
CA ASP A 214 6.27 -4.09 18.66
C ASP A 214 7.62 -4.05 17.92
N LEU A 215 7.88 -5.03 17.04
CA LEU A 215 9.09 -5.11 16.21
C LEU A 215 9.06 -4.21 14.96
N LYS A 216 8.16 -3.22 14.85
CA LYS A 216 8.08 -2.33 13.66
C LYS A 216 9.42 -1.63 13.32
N GLY A 217 10.23 -1.32 14.33
CA GLY A 217 11.57 -0.73 14.14
C GLY A 217 12.68 -1.74 13.82
N GLN A 218 12.39 -3.04 13.82
CA GLN A 218 13.34 -4.13 13.64
C GLN A 218 12.84 -5.09 12.53
N PRO A 219 12.97 -4.69 11.24
CA PRO A 219 12.32 -5.40 10.14
C PRO A 219 12.76 -6.87 10.01
N VAL A 220 14.04 -7.17 10.26
CA VAL A 220 14.58 -8.54 10.18
C VAL A 220 13.94 -9.43 11.25
N SER A 221 13.99 -9.01 12.53
CA SER A 221 13.38 -9.72 13.65
C SER A 221 11.87 -9.89 13.45
N ARG A 222 11.20 -8.84 12.99
CA ARG A 222 9.77 -8.80 12.70
C ARG A 222 9.36 -9.90 11.71
N TRP A 223 10.06 -9.99 10.58
CA TRP A 223 9.82 -11.01 9.55
C TRP A 223 10.19 -12.43 10.02
N LEU A 224 11.34 -12.60 10.67
CA LEU A 224 11.78 -13.89 11.19
C LEU A 224 10.80 -14.45 12.23
N TYR A 225 10.22 -13.59 13.07
CA TYR A 225 9.22 -13.98 14.06
C TYR A 225 7.96 -14.54 13.41
N LEU A 226 7.39 -13.85 12.40
CA LEU A 226 6.24 -14.40 11.66
C LEU A 226 6.60 -15.69 10.93
N ALA A 227 7.78 -15.77 10.31
CA ALA A 227 8.23 -16.97 9.60
C ALA A 227 8.39 -18.20 10.51
N ARG A 228 8.52 -18.00 11.84
CA ARG A 228 8.58 -19.06 12.85
C ARG A 228 7.23 -19.39 13.47
N SER A 229 6.23 -18.53 13.33
CA SER A 229 4.92 -18.75 13.93
C SER A 229 4.25 -19.95 13.27
N PRO A 230 3.90 -21.01 14.03
CA PRO A 230 3.18 -22.15 13.46
C PRO A 230 1.68 -21.85 13.26
N HIS A 231 1.21 -20.69 13.72
CA HIS A 231 -0.20 -20.31 13.71
C HIS A 231 -0.52 -19.19 12.72
N ILE A 232 0.48 -18.66 12.01
CA ILE A 232 0.29 -17.62 11.02
C ILE A 232 0.89 -18.09 9.71
N THR A 233 0.08 -18.11 8.65
CA THR A 233 0.58 -18.42 7.31
C THR A 233 1.03 -17.13 6.64
N LEU A 234 2.31 -17.06 6.26
CA LEU A 234 2.81 -15.96 5.44
C LEU A 234 2.33 -16.13 4.00
N GLN A 235 1.45 -15.24 3.56
CA GLN A 235 0.86 -15.24 2.23
C GLN A 235 0.53 -13.80 1.84
N LEU A 236 1.01 -13.33 0.69
CA LEU A 236 0.64 -12.02 0.17
C LEU A 236 -0.85 -12.01 -0.16
N ALA A 237 -1.57 -10.99 0.29
CA ALA A 237 -3.00 -10.85 0.03
C ALA A 237 -3.25 -10.52 -1.44
N THR A 238 -4.17 -11.25 -2.07
CA THR A 238 -4.72 -10.90 -3.38
C THR A 238 -5.54 -9.60 -3.28
N PRO A 239 -6.01 -9.05 -4.41
CA PRO A 239 -6.92 -7.90 -4.38
C PRO A 239 -8.15 -8.21 -3.51
N GLY A 240 -8.51 -7.30 -2.58
CA GLY A 240 -9.65 -7.46 -1.66
C GLY A 240 -9.40 -8.35 -0.43
N GLU A 241 -8.51 -9.34 -0.53
CA GLU A 241 -8.33 -10.37 0.50
C GLU A 241 -7.83 -9.80 1.84
N ALA A 242 -7.05 -8.73 1.85
CA ALA A 242 -6.60 -8.10 3.10
C ALA A 242 -7.78 -7.60 3.95
N ARG A 243 -8.87 -7.14 3.32
CA ARG A 243 -10.10 -6.73 4.00
C ARG A 243 -10.85 -7.93 4.55
N GLU A 244 -10.92 -9.01 3.78
CA GLU A 244 -11.54 -10.27 4.20
C GLU A 244 -10.81 -10.89 5.41
N ARG A 245 -9.47 -10.85 5.39
CA ARG A 245 -8.62 -11.30 6.51
C ARG A 245 -8.85 -10.44 7.76
N ALA A 246 -9.00 -9.12 7.60
CA ALA A 246 -9.35 -8.23 8.70
C ALA A 246 -10.74 -8.55 9.28
N ALA A 247 -11.75 -8.77 8.42
CA ALA A 247 -13.08 -9.20 8.84
C ALA A 247 -13.07 -10.57 9.57
N SER A 248 -12.14 -11.46 9.19
CA SER A 248 -11.95 -12.73 9.90
C SER A 248 -11.48 -12.53 11.35
N LEU A 249 -10.65 -11.50 11.61
CA LEU A 249 -10.28 -11.13 12.99
C LEU A 249 -11.48 -10.61 13.78
N ASP A 250 -12.40 -9.87 13.15
CA ASP A 250 -13.61 -9.41 13.82
C ASP A 250 -14.53 -10.59 14.18
N ARG A 251 -14.68 -11.58 13.31
CA ARG A 251 -15.38 -12.84 13.65
C ARG A 251 -14.76 -13.58 14.84
N TRP A 252 -13.44 -13.56 14.96
CA TRP A 252 -12.75 -14.08 16.16
C TRP A 252 -13.14 -13.32 17.42
N ARG A 253 -13.23 -11.99 17.37
CA ARG A 253 -13.65 -11.15 18.50
C ARG A 253 -15.10 -11.43 18.89
N ASP A 254 -15.97 -11.58 17.90
CA ASP A 254 -17.39 -11.89 18.11
C ASP A 254 -17.56 -13.27 18.77
N GLY A 255 -16.84 -14.29 18.29
CA GLY A 255 -16.82 -15.62 18.90
C GLY A 255 -16.33 -15.59 20.36
N ILE A 256 -15.24 -14.88 20.64
CA ILE A 256 -14.70 -14.75 22.02
C ILE A 256 -15.69 -14.01 22.93
N ALA A 257 -16.33 -12.93 22.45
CA ALA A 257 -17.35 -12.22 23.19
C ALA A 257 -18.55 -13.14 23.51
N ALA A 258 -19.00 -13.93 22.53
CA ALA A 258 -20.11 -14.86 22.70
C ALA A 258 -19.79 -16.01 23.67
N MET A 259 -18.54 -16.50 23.69
CA MET A 259 -18.08 -17.49 24.67
C MET A 259 -18.31 -17.02 26.11
N HIS A 260 -18.02 -15.74 26.39
CA HIS A 260 -18.19 -15.15 27.72
C HIS A 260 -19.64 -14.84 28.11
N ALA A 261 -20.59 -14.90 27.17
CA ALA A 261 -22.02 -14.72 27.44
C ALA A 261 -22.71 -16.01 27.97
N GLY A 262 -22.09 -17.18 27.78
CA GLY A 262 -22.63 -18.47 28.24
C GLY A 262 -22.30 -18.77 29.70
N HIS A 263 -23.29 -19.19 30.49
CA HIS A 263 -23.11 -19.52 31.92
C HIS A 263 -22.72 -21.00 32.15
N SER A 264 -22.66 -21.80 31.08
CA SER A 264 -22.22 -23.19 31.07
C SER A 264 -21.49 -23.51 29.77
N ARG A 265 -20.69 -24.59 29.75
CA ARG A 265 -19.93 -25.01 28.55
C ARG A 265 -20.85 -25.24 27.33
N ASN A 266 -22.01 -25.87 27.53
CA ASN A 266 -22.95 -26.11 26.43
C ASN A 266 -23.58 -24.82 25.89
N GLN A 267 -23.87 -23.86 26.77
CA GLN A 267 -24.36 -22.53 26.36
C GLN A 267 -23.28 -21.72 25.65
N ALA A 268 -22.02 -21.79 26.11
CA ALA A 268 -20.90 -21.15 25.42
C ALA A 268 -20.68 -21.73 24.02
N VAL A 269 -20.73 -23.07 23.87
CA VAL A 269 -20.66 -23.73 22.55
C VAL A 269 -21.78 -23.25 21.63
N ALA A 270 -23.02 -23.17 22.12
CA ALA A 270 -24.16 -22.71 21.33
C ALA A 270 -24.03 -21.23 20.93
N ALA A 271 -23.62 -20.36 21.86
CA ALA A 271 -23.43 -18.93 21.62
C ALA A 271 -22.31 -18.67 20.61
N VAL A 272 -21.18 -19.37 20.73
CA VAL A 272 -20.06 -19.27 19.77
C VAL A 272 -20.50 -19.77 18.39
N ARG A 273 -21.22 -20.90 18.30
CA ARG A 273 -21.76 -21.39 17.01
C ARG A 273 -22.68 -20.38 16.35
N GLN A 274 -23.55 -19.74 17.12
CA GLN A 274 -24.46 -18.72 16.61
C GLN A 274 -23.70 -17.50 16.10
N ALA A 275 -22.70 -17.02 16.85
CA ALA A 275 -21.89 -15.87 16.47
C ALA A 275 -21.05 -16.13 15.21
N LEU A 276 -20.49 -17.33 15.05
CA LEU A 276 -19.66 -17.69 13.88
C LEU A 276 -20.48 -18.02 12.62
N ALA A 277 -21.79 -18.21 12.74
CA ALA A 277 -22.70 -18.48 11.63
C ALA A 277 -23.38 -17.21 11.08
N ALA A 278 -23.29 -16.09 11.80
CA ALA A 278 -23.77 -14.77 11.39
C ALA A 278 -22.76 -14.08 10.46
#